data_AF-A0A319DK73-F1
#
_entry.id   AF-A0A319DK73-F1
#
_cell.length_a   1.000
_cell.length_b   1.000
_cell.length_c   1.000
_cell.angle_alpha   90.00
_cell.angle_beta   90.00
_cell.angle_gamma   90.00
#
_symmetry.space_group_name_H-M   'P 1'
#
loop_
_entity.id
_entity.type
_entity.pdbx_description
1 polymer ?
#
loop_
_entity_poly.entity_id
_entity_poly.type
_entity_poly.pdbx_seq_one_letter_code
_entity_poly.pdbx_strand_id
1 'polypeptide(L)'
;MDDLEGVIDRALGVWYCARCTWTMQESERSAHLDSKGHAQRLQHSMLSPPRTQAGSPLDSSEVKPRDTTKSQRPESGQWWWTCRDCHKLLATSKKNDHTCDRQRPTPKLHKTEKWACDECGLDMDALDRERHPRKDSHAENAAKVVLPHPNGQRHIKIKDFSRVYKNLNPIPVRFYKRAGAYKKPWRGAGSFVTAGDIEKASMQFDGEGSRRMDTQWGVFPSGGAFRNEYF
;
A
#
# COMPACT_ATOMS: atom_id res chain seq x y z
N MET A 1 -7.86 -12.51 -3.87
CA MET A 1 -8.78 -11.36 -3.86
C MET A 1 -8.66 -10.78 -2.47
N ASP A 2 -7.53 -10.15 -2.20
CA ASP A 2 -7.11 -9.84 -0.84
C ASP A 2 -6.67 -8.37 -0.84
N ASP A 3 -7.09 -7.65 0.20
CA ASP A 3 -6.96 -6.21 0.45
C ASP A 3 -8.07 -5.31 -0.14
N LEU A 4 -9.30 -5.53 0.32
CA LEU A 4 -10.30 -4.46 0.42
C LEU A 4 -9.97 -3.60 1.65
N GLU A 5 -9.31 -2.48 1.41
CA GLU A 5 -8.89 -1.47 2.39
C GLU A 5 -10.06 -0.93 3.23
N GLY A 6 -10.34 -1.57 4.36
CA GLY A 6 -11.17 -1.04 5.43
C GLY A 6 -10.29 -0.59 6.59
N VAL A 7 -10.56 0.59 7.15
CA VAL A 7 -9.90 1.06 8.37
C VAL A 7 -10.78 0.66 9.55
N ILE A 8 -10.20 -0.08 10.50
CA ILE A 8 -10.88 -0.46 11.76
C ILE A 8 -10.44 0.54 12.83
N ASP A 9 -11.39 1.29 13.39
CA ASP A 9 -11.16 2.00 14.65
C ASP A 9 -11.54 1.07 15.82
N ARG A 10 -10.52 0.42 16.38
CA ARG A 10 -10.70 -0.55 17.47
C ARG A 10 -11.20 0.09 18.77
N ALA A 11 -11.06 1.41 18.94
CA ALA A 11 -11.53 2.09 20.14
C ALA A 11 -13.05 2.25 20.15
N LEU A 12 -13.67 2.31 18.97
CA LEU A 12 -15.10 2.56 18.82
C LEU A 12 -15.90 1.32 18.41
N GLY A 13 -15.23 0.24 17.99
CA GLY A 13 -15.92 -0.96 17.47
C GLY A 13 -16.58 -0.72 16.11
N VAL A 14 -16.06 0.26 15.37
CA VAL A 14 -16.63 0.77 14.13
C VAL A 14 -15.69 0.47 12.97
N TRP A 15 -16.28 0.01 11.87
CA TRP A 15 -15.62 -0.27 10.61
C TRP A 15 -16.01 0.75 9.54
N TYR A 16 -15.03 1.21 8.76
CA TYR A 16 -15.26 2.12 7.65
C TYR A 16 -14.95 1.47 6.30
N CYS A 17 -15.96 1.45 5.41
CA CYS A 17 -15.81 1.03 4.03
C CYS A 17 -15.36 2.22 3.16
N ALA A 18 -14.09 2.27 2.78
CA ALA A 18 -13.60 3.35 1.91
C ALA A 18 -14.32 3.41 0.55
N ARG A 19 -14.77 2.26 0.03
CA ARG A 19 -15.46 2.16 -1.26
C ARG A 19 -16.90 2.66 -1.24
N CYS A 20 -17.60 2.44 -0.13
CA CYS A 20 -18.98 2.90 0.03
C CYS A 20 -19.09 4.22 0.79
N THR A 21 -17.96 4.73 1.31
CA THR A 21 -17.88 5.89 2.22
C THR A 21 -18.86 5.78 3.38
N TRP A 22 -18.99 4.58 3.95
CA TRP A 22 -19.95 4.25 5.00
C TRP A 22 -19.25 3.70 6.23
N THR A 23 -19.75 4.14 7.38
CA THR A 23 -19.30 3.78 8.72
C THR A 23 -20.36 2.88 9.35
N MET A 24 -19.98 1.72 9.87
CA MET A 24 -20.91 0.72 10.44
C MET A 24 -20.26 -0.04 11.60
N GLN A 25 -21.03 -0.80 12.38
CA GLN A 25 -20.43 -1.62 13.45
C GLN A 25 -19.64 -2.79 12.86
N GLU A 26 -18.59 -3.27 13.54
CA GLU A 26 -17.80 -4.42 13.04
C GLU A 26 -18.66 -5.67 12.84
N SER A 27 -19.72 -5.86 13.64
CA SER A 27 -20.68 -6.97 13.49
C SER A 27 -21.47 -6.92 12.18
N GLU A 28 -21.59 -5.76 11.54
CA GLU A 28 -22.31 -5.56 10.28
C GLU A 28 -21.40 -5.73 9.05
N ARG A 29 -20.09 -5.84 9.26
CA ARG A 29 -19.08 -5.88 8.18
C ARG A 29 -19.33 -7.00 7.18
N SER A 30 -19.55 -8.23 7.65
CA SER A 30 -19.79 -9.37 6.75
C SER A 30 -21.07 -9.19 5.94
N ALA A 31 -22.17 -8.80 6.59
CA ALA A 31 -23.44 -8.55 5.90
C ALA A 31 -23.34 -7.41 4.86
N HIS A 32 -22.53 -6.39 5.13
CA HIS A 32 -22.27 -5.32 4.17
C HIS A 32 -21.47 -5.81 2.96
N LEU A 33 -20.38 -6.57 3.18
CA LEU A 33 -19.54 -7.09 2.09
C LEU A 33 -20.31 -8.04 1.17
N ASP A 34 -21.25 -8.81 1.73
CA ASP A 34 -22.11 -9.74 0.98
C ASP A 34 -23.33 -9.06 0.35
N SER A 35 -23.58 -7.77 0.67
CA SER A 35 -24.75 -7.07 0.14
C SER A 35 -24.63 -6.80 -1.36
N LYS A 36 -25.75 -6.99 -2.10
CA LYS A 36 -25.82 -6.65 -3.53
C LYS A 36 -25.45 -5.19 -3.80
N GLY A 37 -25.79 -4.28 -2.87
CA GLY A 37 -25.45 -2.87 -2.98
C GLY A 37 -23.94 -2.59 -2.95
N HIS A 38 -23.19 -3.32 -2.12
CA HIS A 38 -21.73 -3.22 -2.08
C HIS A 38 -21.10 -3.73 -3.38
N ALA A 39 -21.53 -4.89 -3.87
CA ALA A 39 -21.06 -5.47 -5.13
C ALA A 39 -21.32 -4.54 -6.34
N GLN A 40 -22.51 -3.94 -6.41
CA GLN A 40 -22.86 -3.00 -7.49
C GLN A 40 -21.98 -1.75 -7.47
N ARG A 41 -21.69 -1.19 -6.28
CA ARG A 41 -20.79 -0.03 -6.14
C ARG A 41 -19.36 -0.36 -6.56
N LEU A 42 -18.87 -1.56 -6.25
CA LEU A 42 -17.55 -2.01 -6.72
C LEU A 42 -17.48 -2.06 -8.24
N GLN A 43 -18.53 -2.56 -8.92
CA GLN A 43 -18.59 -2.59 -10.38
C GLN A 43 -18.56 -1.17 -10.99
N HIS A 44 -19.33 -0.22 -10.43
CA HIS A 44 -19.30 1.17 -10.90
C HIS A 44 -17.98 1.90 -10.64
N SER A 45 -17.30 1.58 -9.53
CA SER A 45 -16.00 2.17 -9.19
C SER A 45 -14.89 1.75 -10.14
N MET A 46 -14.99 0.58 -10.79
CA MET A 46 -13.99 0.11 -11.76
C MET A 46 -14.16 0.75 -13.15
N LEU A 47 -15.36 1.25 -13.47
CA LEU A 47 -15.68 1.84 -14.77
C LEU A 47 -15.52 3.37 -14.80
N SER A 48 -15.29 3.99 -13.65
CA SER A 48 -15.09 5.44 -13.56
C SER A 48 -13.58 5.75 -13.54
N PRO A 49 -13.07 6.63 -14.43
CA PRO A 49 -11.67 7.03 -14.38
C PRO A 49 -11.35 7.71 -13.04
N PRO A 50 -10.12 7.54 -12.51
CA PRO A 50 -9.72 8.10 -11.21
C PRO A 50 -9.89 9.62 -11.24
N ARG A 51 -10.86 10.12 -10.48
CA ARG A 51 -11.13 11.55 -10.34
C ARG A 51 -10.12 12.12 -9.34
N THR A 52 -9.10 12.81 -9.84
CA THR A 52 -8.15 13.57 -9.02
C THR A 52 -8.94 14.64 -8.25
N GLN A 53 -9.17 14.43 -6.96
CA GLN A 53 -9.83 15.44 -6.12
C GLN A 53 -8.82 16.55 -5.83
N ALA A 54 -9.07 17.73 -6.39
CA ALA A 54 -8.44 18.97 -5.97
C ALA A 54 -8.90 19.28 -4.54
N GLY A 55 -7.93 19.45 -3.64
CA GLY A 55 -8.16 19.58 -2.20
C GLY A 55 -9.16 20.68 -1.84
N SER A 56 -10.13 20.34 -1.02
CA SER A 56 -10.96 21.31 -0.32
C SER A 56 -10.19 21.94 0.86
N PRO A 57 -10.48 23.20 1.22
CA PRO A 57 -9.78 23.90 2.29
C PRO A 57 -10.21 23.35 3.66
N LEU A 58 -9.23 22.96 4.47
CA LEU A 58 -9.42 22.67 5.89
C LEU A 58 -9.73 23.97 6.64
N ASP A 59 -10.93 24.03 7.20
CA ASP A 59 -11.36 25.02 8.18
C ASP A 59 -10.69 24.68 9.53
N SER A 60 -9.64 25.44 9.87
CA SER A 60 -8.93 25.31 11.14
C SER A 60 -9.47 26.32 12.13
N SER A 61 -10.26 25.82 13.08
CA SER A 61 -10.72 26.57 14.25
C SER A 61 -9.53 26.84 15.18
N GLU A 62 -9.07 28.09 15.21
CA GLU A 62 -7.92 28.54 16.00
C GLU A 62 -8.33 28.79 17.46
N VAL A 63 -7.72 28.04 18.39
CA VAL A 63 -7.84 28.24 19.84
C VAL A 63 -6.91 29.39 20.26
N LYS A 64 -7.50 30.52 20.66
CA LYS A 64 -6.78 31.73 21.12
C LYS A 64 -6.26 31.58 22.56
N PRO A 65 -4.97 31.87 22.83
CA PRO A 65 -4.50 32.13 24.19
C PRO A 65 -4.92 33.53 24.65
N ARG A 66 -5.37 33.61 25.91
CA ARG A 66 -5.77 34.84 26.61
C ARG A 66 -4.51 35.56 27.11
N ASP A 67 -4.04 36.56 26.35
CA ASP A 67 -3.13 37.59 26.87
C ASP A 67 -3.92 38.88 27.11
N THR A 68 -4.03 39.24 28.39
CA THR A 68 -4.61 40.50 28.89
C THR A 68 -3.64 41.66 28.67
N THR A 69 -3.47 42.07 27.42
CA THR A 69 -2.86 43.36 27.08
C THR A 69 -3.98 44.37 26.92
N LYS A 70 -3.98 45.45 27.71
CA LYS A 70 -4.96 46.54 27.64
C LYS A 70 -5.08 47.05 26.20
N SER A 71 -6.13 46.61 25.52
CA SER A 71 -6.48 46.98 24.15
C SER A 71 -6.92 48.45 24.15
N GLN A 72 -5.99 49.35 23.88
CA GLN A 72 -6.36 50.71 23.47
C GLN A 72 -7.20 50.57 22.21
N ARG A 73 -8.48 50.98 22.30
CA ARG A 73 -9.40 50.98 21.18
C ARG A 73 -8.82 51.90 20.11
N PRO A 74 -8.56 51.41 18.88
CA PRO A 74 -8.05 52.27 17.82
C PRO A 74 -9.10 53.36 17.52
N GLU A 75 -8.66 54.61 17.47
CA GLU A 75 -9.49 55.73 17.07
C GLU A 75 -10.06 55.47 15.66
N SER A 76 -11.36 55.69 15.50
CA SER A 76 -12.12 55.38 14.29
C SER A 76 -11.54 56.15 13.09
N GLY A 77 -10.95 55.42 12.14
CA GLY A 77 -10.42 55.98 10.88
C GLY A 77 -9.04 55.47 10.47
N GLN A 78 -8.31 54.82 11.38
CA GLN A 78 -6.97 54.30 11.06
C GLN A 78 -7.03 52.87 10.51
N TRP A 79 -6.49 52.68 9.32
CA TRP A 79 -6.37 51.36 8.68
C TRP A 79 -5.13 50.64 9.19
N TRP A 80 -5.29 49.34 9.47
CA TRP A 80 -4.24 48.48 9.99
C TRP A 80 -3.83 47.43 8.96
N TRP A 81 -2.54 47.12 8.91
CA TRP A 81 -1.95 46.07 8.10
C TRP A 81 -1.16 45.13 9.01
N THR A 82 -1.26 43.83 8.76
CA THR A 82 -0.49 42.82 9.50
C THR A 82 0.66 42.34 8.62
N CYS A 83 1.89 42.46 9.10
CA CYS A 83 3.05 41.95 8.37
C CYS A 83 2.99 40.44 8.25
N ARG A 84 3.13 39.90 7.03
CA ARG A 84 3.02 38.45 6.78
C ARG A 84 4.17 37.65 7.40
N ASP A 85 5.34 38.24 7.55
CA ASP A 85 6.54 37.55 8.03
C ASP A 85 6.66 37.57 9.57
N CYS A 86 6.35 38.71 10.21
CA CYS A 86 6.44 38.85 11.67
C CYS A 86 5.11 38.94 12.41
N HIS A 87 3.98 38.99 11.71
CA HIS A 87 2.63 39.11 12.26
C HIS A 87 2.40 40.35 13.15
N LYS A 88 3.29 41.36 13.10
CA LYS A 88 3.06 42.64 13.79
C LYS A 88 1.95 43.42 13.10
N LEU A 89 1.00 43.92 13.90
CA LEU A 89 -0.03 44.86 13.47
C LEU A 89 0.57 46.26 13.39
N LEU A 90 0.45 46.91 12.24
CA LEU A 90 1.04 48.23 11.98
C LEU A 90 -0.01 49.11 11.30
N ALA A 91 0.08 50.43 11.48
CA ALA A 91 -0.70 51.35 10.66
C ALA A 91 -0.29 51.21 9.18
N THR A 92 -1.25 51.25 8.27
CA THR A 92 -0.99 51.09 6.82
C THR A 92 0.04 52.09 6.28
N SER A 93 0.11 53.30 6.85
CA SER A 93 1.12 54.31 6.51
C SER A 93 2.56 53.87 6.81
N LYS A 94 2.77 52.95 7.76
CA LYS A 94 4.07 52.42 8.14
C LYS A 94 4.44 51.11 7.40
N LYS A 95 3.66 50.71 6.40
CA LYS A 95 3.90 49.46 5.66
C LYS A 95 5.26 49.46 4.95
N ASN A 96 5.66 50.58 4.35
CA ASN A 96 6.91 50.67 3.58
C ASN A 96 8.15 50.86 4.46
N ASP A 97 7.98 51.43 5.66
CA ASP A 97 9.07 51.63 6.63
C ASP A 97 9.30 50.40 7.52
N HIS A 98 8.47 49.37 7.36
CA HIS A 98 8.60 48.14 8.13
C HIS A 98 9.68 47.23 7.54
N THR A 99 10.89 47.30 8.08
CA THR A 99 11.91 46.28 7.91
C THR A 99 11.62 45.10 8.84
N CYS A 100 11.32 43.95 8.25
CA CYS A 100 11.06 42.74 9.01
C CYS A 100 12.40 42.13 9.49
N ASP A 101 12.80 42.48 10.71
CA ASP A 101 14.01 41.92 11.38
C ASP A 101 13.88 40.43 11.76
N ARG A 102 12.78 39.77 11.37
CA ARG A 102 12.68 38.32 11.50
C ARG A 102 13.62 37.73 10.46
N GLN A 103 14.87 37.49 10.85
CA GLN A 103 15.66 36.40 10.30
C GLN A 103 14.68 35.23 10.25
N ARG A 104 14.30 34.79 9.04
CA ARG A 104 13.45 33.60 8.89
C ARG A 104 14.10 32.56 9.79
N PRO A 105 13.43 32.09 10.87
CA PRO A 105 14.00 31.01 11.65
C PRO A 105 14.29 29.96 10.60
N THR A 106 15.58 29.66 10.40
CA THR A 106 15.98 28.57 9.52
C THR A 106 15.11 27.42 9.98
N PRO A 107 14.19 26.91 9.13
CA PRO A 107 13.20 25.94 9.57
C PRO A 107 14.01 24.89 10.30
N LYS A 108 13.81 24.79 11.63
CA LYS A 108 14.62 23.92 12.48
C LYS A 108 14.66 22.61 11.73
N LEU A 109 15.83 22.26 11.22
CA LEU A 109 15.98 21.19 10.23
C LEU A 109 15.35 19.98 10.91
N HIS A 110 14.09 19.70 10.56
CA HIS A 110 13.34 18.64 11.21
C HIS A 110 14.18 17.43 10.86
N LYS A 111 14.76 16.79 11.88
CA LYS A 111 15.55 15.57 11.67
C LYS A 111 14.70 14.70 10.77
N THR A 112 15.11 14.59 9.52
CA THR A 112 14.35 13.84 8.53
C THR A 112 14.33 12.43 9.05
N GLU A 113 13.13 11.90 9.21
CA GLU A 113 12.95 10.54 9.65
C GLU A 113 13.69 9.64 8.66
N LYS A 114 14.65 8.85 9.17
CA LYS A 114 15.42 7.93 8.34
C LYS A 114 14.65 6.63 8.21
N TRP A 115 14.59 6.10 7.00
CA TRP A 115 13.98 4.82 6.65
C TRP A 115 15.01 3.93 5.96
N ALA A 116 15.13 2.68 6.44
CA ALA A 116 15.96 1.67 5.82
C ALA A 116 15.17 0.90 4.76
N CYS A 117 15.70 0.79 3.54
CA CYS A 117 15.06 0.00 2.50
C CYS A 117 15.25 -1.50 2.74
N ASP A 118 14.16 -2.26 2.84
CA ASP A 118 14.18 -3.72 3.03
C ASP A 118 14.77 -4.51 1.84
N GLU A 119 14.96 -3.87 0.69
CA GLU A 119 15.47 -4.51 -0.52
C GLU A 119 16.96 -4.23 -0.74
N CYS A 120 17.40 -2.99 -0.57
CA CYS A 120 18.80 -2.61 -0.78
C CYS A 120 19.58 -2.27 0.51
N GLY A 121 18.95 -2.32 1.68
CA GLY A 121 19.60 -2.11 2.98
C GLY A 121 20.13 -0.70 3.24
N LEU A 122 19.86 0.27 2.35
CA LEU A 122 20.32 1.65 2.51
C LEU A 122 19.38 2.45 3.40
N ASP A 123 19.97 3.22 4.32
CA ASP A 123 19.28 4.25 5.09
C ASP A 123 19.09 5.50 4.23
N MET A 124 17.85 5.99 4.12
CA MET A 124 17.53 7.21 3.39
C MET A 124 16.51 8.05 4.13
N ASP A 125 16.26 9.26 3.63
CA ASP A 125 15.17 10.09 4.12
C ASP A 125 13.81 9.47 3.77
N ALA A 126 12.87 9.49 4.72
CA ALA A 126 11.53 8.93 4.54
C ALA A 126 10.75 9.56 3.38
N LEU A 127 11.05 10.81 3.02
CA LEU A 127 10.47 11.50 1.87
C LEU A 127 10.86 10.85 0.53
N ASP A 128 11.99 10.16 0.49
CA ASP A 128 12.51 9.48 -0.70
C ASP A 128 11.99 8.04 -0.84
N ARG A 129 11.20 7.55 0.13
CA ARG A 129 10.71 6.16 0.19
C ARG A 129 9.96 5.72 -1.07
N GLU A 130 9.16 6.59 -1.67
CA GLU A 130 8.38 6.25 -2.87
C GLU A 130 9.20 6.35 -4.17
N ARG A 131 10.19 7.25 -4.20
CA ARG A 131 11.03 7.49 -5.38
C ARG A 131 12.18 6.51 -5.46
N HIS A 132 12.68 6.06 -4.31
CA HIS A 132 13.85 5.19 -4.22
C HIS A 132 13.72 3.87 -5.01
N PRO A 133 12.62 3.10 -4.93
CA PRO A 133 12.45 1.87 -5.70
C PRO A 133 12.52 2.04 -7.22
N ARG A 134 12.36 3.28 -7.72
CA ARG A 134 12.39 3.62 -9.14
C ARG A 134 13.76 4.09 -9.62
N LYS A 135 14.73 4.34 -8.73
CA LYS A 135 16.08 4.76 -9.11
C LYS A 135 16.85 3.55 -9.62
N ASP A 136 17.60 3.69 -10.72
CA ASP A 136 18.41 2.59 -11.28
C ASP A 136 19.42 2.03 -10.27
N SER A 137 19.93 2.90 -9.39
CA SER A 137 20.83 2.50 -8.29
C SER A 137 20.18 1.56 -7.27
N HIS A 138 18.85 1.50 -7.17
CA HIS A 138 18.16 0.56 -6.30
C HIS A 138 18.45 -0.88 -6.72
N ALA A 139 18.35 -1.18 -8.02
CA ALA A 139 18.56 -2.53 -8.53
C ALA A 139 19.99 -3.01 -8.28
N GLU A 140 20.98 -2.13 -8.47
CA GLU A 140 22.39 -2.42 -8.22
C GLU A 140 22.67 -2.65 -6.73
N ASN A 141 22.14 -1.78 -5.85
CA ASN A 141 22.36 -1.90 -4.41
C ASN A 141 21.63 -3.10 -3.82
N ALA A 142 20.41 -3.39 -4.29
CA ALA A 142 19.69 -4.62 -3.93
C ALA A 142 20.49 -5.88 -4.34
N ALA A 143 21.12 -5.87 -5.52
CA ALA A 143 21.96 -6.97 -5.96
C ALA A 143 23.23 -7.16 -5.11
N LYS A 144 23.76 -6.10 -4.49
CA LYS A 144 24.92 -6.17 -3.58
C LYS A 144 24.55 -6.72 -2.20
N VAL A 145 23.38 -6.36 -1.68
CA VAL A 145 22.95 -6.78 -0.33
C VAL A 145 22.48 -8.23 -0.29
N VAL A 146 21.87 -8.72 -1.37
CA VAL A 146 21.47 -10.12 -1.46
C VAL A 146 22.69 -10.96 -1.82
N LEU A 147 23.36 -11.52 -0.80
CA LEU A 147 24.43 -12.49 -1.02
C LEU A 147 23.95 -13.62 -1.94
N PRO A 148 24.76 -14.05 -2.91
CA PRO A 148 24.43 -15.21 -3.72
C PRO A 148 24.28 -16.44 -2.81
N HIS A 149 23.36 -17.33 -3.14
CA HIS A 149 23.21 -18.61 -2.47
C HIS A 149 24.53 -19.39 -2.55
N PRO A 150 24.85 -20.28 -1.60
CA PRO A 150 26.09 -21.08 -1.62
C PRO A 150 26.35 -21.87 -2.93
N ASN A 151 25.33 -22.06 -3.77
CA ASN A 151 25.44 -22.67 -5.10
C ASN A 151 25.71 -21.65 -6.23
N GLY A 152 26.00 -20.38 -5.90
CA GLY A 152 26.24 -19.29 -6.86
C GLY A 152 24.97 -18.66 -7.47
N GLN A 153 23.77 -19.16 -7.15
CA GLN A 153 22.52 -18.63 -7.71
C GLN A 153 21.98 -17.44 -6.91
N ARG A 154 21.28 -16.51 -7.56
CA ARG A 154 20.61 -15.40 -6.87
C ARG A 154 19.41 -15.91 -6.08
N HIS A 155 19.28 -15.42 -4.85
CA HIS A 155 18.08 -15.64 -4.04
C HIS A 155 16.90 -14.85 -4.60
N ILE A 156 15.76 -15.51 -4.76
CA ILE A 156 14.51 -14.91 -5.24
C ILE A 156 13.54 -14.90 -4.06
N LYS A 157 12.97 -13.74 -3.74
CA LYS A 157 11.88 -13.69 -2.75
C LYS A 157 10.69 -14.46 -3.32
N ILE A 158 10.05 -15.32 -2.52
CA ILE A 158 8.90 -16.11 -3.00
C ILE A 158 7.79 -15.20 -3.56
N LYS A 159 7.58 -14.00 -2.99
CA LYS A 159 6.62 -13.00 -3.50
C LYS A 159 6.92 -12.54 -4.94
N ASP A 160 8.20 -12.55 -5.33
CA ASP A 160 8.66 -12.09 -6.64
C ASP A 160 8.66 -13.25 -7.66
N PHE A 161 8.35 -14.48 -7.25
CA PHE A 161 8.35 -15.66 -8.12
C PHE A 161 7.49 -15.45 -9.37
N SER A 162 6.24 -15.00 -9.20
CA SER A 162 5.31 -14.75 -10.31
C SER A 162 5.86 -13.70 -11.29
N ARG A 163 6.62 -12.73 -10.78
CA ARG A 163 7.28 -11.70 -11.60
C ARG A 163 8.45 -12.27 -12.39
N VAL A 164 9.29 -13.10 -11.77
CA VAL A 164 10.50 -13.63 -12.40
C VAL A 164 10.17 -14.68 -13.47
N TYR A 165 9.27 -15.61 -13.15
CA TYR A 165 9.01 -16.78 -14.02
C TYR A 165 7.80 -16.60 -14.93
N LYS A 166 7.07 -15.48 -14.81
CA LYS A 166 5.83 -15.21 -15.57
C LYS A 166 4.81 -16.36 -15.50
N ASN A 167 4.88 -17.17 -14.45
CA ASN A 167 3.96 -18.30 -14.27
C ASN A 167 2.57 -17.75 -13.95
N LEU A 168 1.60 -18.12 -14.78
CA LEU A 168 0.19 -17.75 -14.61
C LEU A 168 -0.39 -18.33 -13.31
N ASN A 169 0.18 -19.45 -12.84
CA ASN A 169 -0.24 -20.13 -11.63
C ASN A 169 0.88 -20.07 -10.57
N PRO A 170 0.73 -19.26 -9.50
CA PRO A 170 1.71 -19.22 -8.43
C PRO A 170 1.79 -20.60 -7.73
N ILE A 171 3.00 -21.14 -7.59
CA ILE A 171 3.24 -22.38 -6.85
C ILE A 171 2.84 -22.14 -5.38
N PRO A 172 1.92 -22.92 -4.80
CA PRO A 172 1.53 -22.72 -3.40
C PRO A 172 2.71 -22.91 -2.43
N VAL A 173 2.79 -22.09 -1.37
CA VAL A 173 3.91 -22.10 -0.39
C VAL A 173 4.21 -23.48 0.19
N ARG A 174 3.18 -24.33 0.36
CA ARG A 174 3.33 -25.71 0.87
C ARG A 174 4.30 -26.58 0.06
N PHE A 175 4.44 -26.33 -1.25
CA PHE A 175 5.34 -27.10 -2.11
C PHE A 175 6.80 -26.73 -1.89
N TYR A 176 7.10 -25.46 -1.60
CA TYR A 176 8.43 -25.05 -1.18
C TYR A 176 8.85 -25.72 0.14
N LYS A 177 7.90 -26.00 1.05
CA LYS A 177 8.17 -26.73 2.31
C LYS A 177 8.59 -28.16 2.03
N ARG A 178 7.81 -28.83 1.19
CA ARG A 178 8.00 -30.23 0.83
C ARG A 178 9.25 -30.44 -0.04
N ALA A 179 9.62 -29.45 -0.85
CA ALA A 179 10.86 -29.44 -1.62
C ALA A 179 12.12 -29.26 -0.73
N GLY A 180 11.96 -28.98 0.57
CA GLY A 180 13.07 -28.75 1.50
C GLY A 180 13.72 -27.38 1.32
N ALA A 181 13.13 -26.49 0.53
CA ALA A 181 13.62 -25.13 0.26
C ALA A 181 13.69 -24.28 1.53
N TYR A 182 12.89 -24.62 2.55
CA TYR A 182 12.93 -23.99 3.85
C TYR A 182 12.72 -24.99 4.98
N LYS A 183 13.60 -24.97 5.99
CA LYS A 183 13.48 -25.80 7.21
C LYS A 183 12.91 -25.03 8.41
N LYS A 184 12.82 -23.70 8.32
CA LYS A 184 12.38 -22.80 9.41
C LYS A 184 10.88 -22.45 9.29
N PRO A 185 10.22 -22.01 10.37
CA PRO A 185 8.85 -21.48 10.29
C PRO A 185 8.77 -20.34 9.26
N TRP A 186 7.76 -20.39 8.38
CA TRP A 186 7.57 -19.36 7.36
C TRP A 186 7.27 -18.02 8.02
N ARG A 187 8.16 -17.03 7.86
CA ARG A 187 8.01 -15.66 8.39
C ARG A 187 7.50 -14.69 7.32
N GLY A 188 6.61 -15.16 6.45
CA GLY A 188 5.98 -14.32 5.43
C GLY A 188 6.81 -14.13 4.15
N ALA A 189 6.53 -13.02 3.46
CA ALA A 189 7.01 -12.69 2.11
C ALA A 189 8.53 -12.45 1.98
N GLY A 190 9.27 -12.41 3.10
CA GLY A 190 10.72 -12.28 3.13
C GLY A 190 11.49 -13.59 2.95
N SER A 191 10.80 -14.71 2.74
CA SER A 191 11.48 -16.00 2.52
C SER A 191 12.12 -16.01 1.12
N PHE A 192 13.40 -16.35 1.07
CA PHE A 192 14.19 -16.45 -0.15
C PHE A 192 14.31 -17.90 -0.59
N VAL A 193 14.23 -18.14 -1.90
CA VAL A 193 14.38 -19.46 -2.53
C VAL A 193 15.35 -19.37 -3.69
N THR A 194 16.02 -20.48 -4.01
CA THR A 194 16.85 -20.59 -5.21
C THR A 194 16.04 -21.01 -6.42
N ALA A 195 16.63 -20.89 -7.62
CA ALA A 195 16.02 -21.43 -8.84
C ALA A 195 15.84 -22.96 -8.75
N GLY A 196 16.80 -23.69 -8.16
CA GLY A 196 16.68 -25.13 -7.97
C GLY A 196 15.57 -25.53 -6.97
N ASP A 197 15.35 -24.71 -5.93
CA ASP A 197 14.24 -24.94 -5.00
C ASP A 197 12.88 -24.75 -5.65
N ILE A 198 12.79 -23.73 -6.52
CA ILE A 198 11.61 -23.45 -7.32
C ILE A 198 11.31 -24.62 -8.27
N GLU A 199 12.32 -25.12 -8.98
CA GLU A 199 12.16 -26.26 -9.88
C GLU A 199 11.65 -27.49 -9.16
N LYS A 200 12.24 -27.83 -8.00
CA LYS A 200 11.75 -28.93 -7.15
C LYS A 200 10.31 -28.72 -6.68
N ALA A 201 9.97 -27.51 -6.26
CA ALA A 201 8.62 -27.17 -5.83
C ALA A 201 7.62 -27.27 -7.00
N SER A 202 8.02 -26.87 -8.21
CA SER A 202 7.22 -26.99 -9.43
C SER A 202 6.97 -28.44 -9.79
N MET A 203 8.02 -29.28 -9.84
CA MET A 203 7.88 -30.71 -10.13
C MET A 203 6.91 -31.40 -9.17
N GLN A 204 6.94 -31.05 -7.88
CA GLN A 204 5.98 -31.58 -6.91
C GLN A 204 4.55 -31.07 -7.14
N PHE A 205 4.40 -29.81 -7.53
CA PHE A 205 3.08 -29.22 -7.82
C PHE A 205 2.44 -29.85 -9.06
N ASP A 206 3.21 -29.98 -10.14
CA ASP A 206 2.76 -30.58 -11.40
C ASP A 206 2.41 -32.07 -11.21
N GLY A 207 3.21 -32.79 -10.43
CA GLY A 207 2.96 -34.20 -10.09
C GLY A 207 1.72 -34.44 -9.21
N GLU A 208 1.34 -33.48 -8.36
CA GLU A 208 0.12 -33.59 -7.53
C GLU A 208 -1.14 -33.21 -8.31
N GLY A 209 -1.03 -32.29 -9.28
CA GLY A 209 -2.12 -31.93 -10.19
C GLY A 209 -2.54 -33.08 -11.13
N SER A 210 -1.57 -33.84 -11.64
CA SER A 210 -1.82 -34.97 -12.54
C SER A 210 -2.58 -36.13 -11.86
N ARG A 211 -2.41 -36.33 -10.55
CA ARG A 211 -3.09 -37.43 -9.81
C ARG A 211 -4.58 -37.20 -9.53
N ARG A 212 -5.14 -36.02 -9.83
CA ARG A 212 -6.56 -35.73 -9.58
C ARG A 212 -7.42 -35.54 -10.83
N MET A 213 -6.84 -35.49 -12.04
CA MET A 213 -7.64 -35.37 -13.26
C MET A 213 -8.05 -36.71 -13.89
N ASP A 214 -7.43 -37.83 -13.52
CA ASP A 214 -7.70 -39.14 -14.15
C ASP A 214 -8.71 -40.03 -13.42
N THR A 215 -9.38 -39.55 -12.37
CA THR A 215 -10.33 -40.39 -11.60
C THR A 215 -11.78 -39.91 -11.59
N GLN A 216 -12.13 -38.83 -12.30
CA GLN A 216 -13.51 -38.30 -12.27
C GLN A 216 -14.19 -38.19 -13.65
N TRP A 217 -13.47 -38.30 -14.76
CA TRP A 217 -14.08 -38.50 -16.08
C TRP A 217 -13.99 -39.99 -16.42
N GLY A 218 -15.08 -40.67 -16.12
CA GLY A 218 -15.15 -42.12 -16.02
C GLY A 218 -14.57 -42.86 -17.22
N VAL A 219 -14.06 -44.05 -16.90
CA VAL A 219 -14.33 -45.26 -17.66
C VAL A 219 -15.70 -45.12 -18.33
N PHE A 220 -15.74 -44.78 -19.63
CA PHE A 220 -16.96 -44.91 -20.40
C PHE A 220 -17.31 -46.39 -20.36
N PRO A 221 -18.44 -46.80 -19.75
CA PRO A 221 -18.83 -48.18 -19.80
C PRO A 221 -19.04 -48.55 -21.27
N SER A 222 -18.28 -49.54 -21.70
CA SER A 222 -18.44 -50.25 -22.96
C SER A 222 -19.89 -50.69 -23.10
N GLY A 223 -20.71 -50.01 -23.91
CA GLY A 223 -22.11 -50.42 -24.06
C GLY A 223 -22.98 -49.41 -24.78
N GLY A 224 -22.99 -49.48 -26.10
CA GLY A 224 -23.94 -48.71 -26.92
C GLY A 224 -23.73 -48.97 -28.40
N ALA A 225 -24.17 -50.15 -28.86
CA ALA A 225 -24.27 -50.46 -30.27
C ALA A 225 -25.23 -49.47 -30.95
N PHE A 226 -24.70 -48.56 -31.76
CA PHE A 226 -25.47 -47.76 -32.69
C PHE A 226 -26.02 -48.70 -33.78
N ARG A 227 -27.33 -48.99 -33.73
CA ARG A 227 -28.06 -49.52 -34.88
C ARG A 227 -28.56 -48.34 -35.71
N ASN A 228 -28.01 -48.18 -36.90
CA ASN A 228 -28.60 -47.36 -37.95
C ASN A 228 -29.73 -48.16 -38.60
N GLU A 229 -30.98 -47.82 -38.31
CA GLU A 229 -32.11 -48.17 -39.17
C GLU A 229 -32.43 -46.95 -40.03
N TYR A 230 -32.13 -47.09 -41.32
CA TYR A 230 -32.48 -46.14 -42.37
C TYR A 230 -33.99 -46.23 -42.66
N PHE A 231 -34.64 -45.07 -42.71
CA PHE A 231 -35.85 -44.80 -43.48
C PHE A 231 -35.52 -43.78 -44.55
#